data_AF-M8CDY4-F1
#
_entry.id   AF-M8CDY4-F1
#
_cell.length_a   1.000
_cell.length_b   1.000
_cell.length_c   1.000
_cell.angle_alpha   90.00
_cell.angle_beta   90.00
_cell.angle_gamma   90.00
#
_symmetry.space_group_name_H-M   'P 1'
#
loop_
_entity.id
_entity.type
_entity.pdbx_description
1 polymer ?
#
loop_
_entity_poly.entity_id
_entity_poly.type
_entity_poly.pdbx_seq_one_letter_code
_entity_poly.pdbx_strand_id
1 'polypeptide(L)'
;MLRLPDIGGSRRTLVFHHMGLLTQADAGLGNGPPDRFAVAELIFDGAAFERFLSDEGEWRTVMGVPRGPLLRRQMEVNQETVAFGGRLWWVDLTFGAMSVDPFGDWPETRFVELPSGSVLPARASTNDGDFRELEDKVMFKEEVAKHRRIGVSEGRLRYAEVSPHDPFLLSSFALDGDEGSGWTLEHQVALRQVLADGGYPWQENSTQAAPQIAVLDPLNANAIYLKVGEHVVVVDMHNGKVTGASPLEEEYLYLSLVPCVLPPWLGSSRIPTPDRVDE
;
A
#
# COMPACT_ATOMS: atom_id res chain seq x y z
N MET A 1 12.29 23.37 0.99
CA MET A 1 11.14 22.45 1.13
C MET A 1 10.12 22.84 0.08
N LEU A 2 9.85 22.00 -0.94
CA LEU A 2 8.82 22.26 -1.95
C LEU A 2 7.48 21.82 -1.36
N ARG A 3 6.53 22.75 -1.23
CA ARG A 3 5.16 22.45 -0.83
C ARG A 3 4.30 22.48 -2.10
N LEU A 4 3.55 21.40 -2.35
CA LEU A 4 2.60 21.38 -3.46
C LEU A 4 1.50 22.43 -3.22
N PRO A 5 0.97 23.05 -4.28
CA PRO A 5 -0.20 23.92 -4.16
C PRO A 5 -1.37 23.11 -3.56
N ASP A 6 -2.20 23.78 -2.76
CA ASP A 6 -3.38 23.13 -2.16
C ASP A 6 -4.35 22.68 -3.28
N ILE A 7 -4.84 21.44 -3.19
CA ILE A 7 -5.80 20.88 -4.15
C ILE A 7 -7.06 21.76 -4.19
N GLY A 8 -7.39 22.29 -5.37
CA GLY A 8 -8.59 23.13 -5.56
C GLY A 8 -8.60 24.47 -4.81
N GLY A 9 -7.44 24.98 -4.38
CA GLY A 9 -7.31 26.30 -3.72
C GLY A 9 -7.93 26.39 -2.31
N SER A 10 -8.32 25.25 -1.75
CA SER A 10 -8.94 25.15 -0.43
C SER A 10 -8.04 24.32 0.47
N ARG A 11 -7.72 24.85 1.66
CA ARG A 11 -7.04 24.12 2.73
C ARG A 11 -8.01 23.09 3.30
N ARG A 12 -8.35 22.06 2.52
CA ARG A 12 -9.18 20.94 2.96
C ARG A 12 -8.30 20.05 3.82
N THR A 13 -8.51 20.10 5.12
CA THR A 13 -7.94 19.14 6.07
C THR A 13 -8.65 17.80 5.85
N LEU A 14 -8.17 17.01 4.90
CA LEU A 14 -8.76 15.73 4.52
C LEU A 14 -8.00 14.61 5.25
N VAL A 15 -8.73 13.85 6.05
CA VAL A 15 -8.19 13.00 7.12
C VAL A 15 -7.63 11.66 6.59
N PHE A 16 -7.87 11.29 5.33
CA PHE A 16 -7.33 10.06 4.74
C PHE A 16 -7.06 10.25 3.24
N HIS A 17 -5.94 10.88 2.88
CA HIS A 17 -5.52 10.97 1.49
C HIS A 17 -4.71 9.73 1.10
N HIS A 18 -5.24 8.93 0.17
CA HIS A 18 -4.47 7.88 -0.53
C HIS A 18 -3.74 8.50 -1.73
N MET A 19 -2.96 9.54 -1.47
CA MET A 19 -2.19 10.24 -2.47
C MET A 19 -1.01 9.37 -2.90
N GLY A 20 -0.85 9.18 -4.21
CA GLY A 20 0.29 8.50 -4.82
C GLY A 20 1.31 9.48 -5.32
N LEU A 21 2.59 9.13 -5.21
CA LEU A 21 3.71 9.82 -5.83
C LEU A 21 4.39 8.85 -6.80
N LEU A 22 4.55 9.25 -8.05
CA LEU A 22 5.32 8.52 -9.05
C LEU A 22 6.41 9.43 -9.60
N THR A 23 7.64 8.93 -9.61
CA THR A 23 8.79 9.63 -10.18
C THR A 23 9.21 8.95 -11.47
N GLN A 24 9.69 9.74 -12.43
CA GLN A 24 10.18 9.24 -13.72
C GLN A 24 11.54 9.87 -14.00
N ALA A 25 12.48 9.06 -14.46
CA ALA A 25 13.76 9.49 -15.00
C ALA A 25 13.84 9.09 -16.48
N ASP A 26 14.19 10.01 -17.36
CA ASP A 26 14.34 9.79 -18.79
C ASP A 26 15.67 9.10 -19.07
N ALA A 27 15.61 7.83 -19.49
CA ALA A 27 16.61 7.01 -20.21
C ALA A 27 18.11 7.07 -19.81
N GLY A 28 18.49 7.74 -18.73
CA GLY A 28 19.87 7.94 -18.29
C GLY A 28 20.21 7.08 -17.08
N LEU A 29 20.61 5.83 -17.28
CA LEU A 29 21.24 4.92 -16.29
C LEU A 29 20.63 4.81 -14.87
N GLY A 30 19.46 5.39 -14.59
CA GLY A 30 18.71 5.27 -13.33
C GLY A 30 19.40 5.82 -12.08
N ASN A 31 20.53 6.52 -12.21
CA ASN A 31 21.40 6.88 -11.07
C ASN A 31 21.30 8.36 -10.65
N GLY A 32 20.50 9.17 -11.33
CA GLY A 32 20.28 10.59 -11.03
C GLY A 32 18.95 10.86 -10.32
N PRO A 33 18.72 12.12 -9.86
CA PRO A 33 17.39 12.54 -9.41
C PRO A 33 16.36 12.38 -10.55
N PRO A 34 15.07 12.21 -10.23
CA PRO A 34 14.04 12.11 -11.25
C PRO A 34 13.90 13.41 -12.04
N ASP A 35 13.67 13.31 -13.35
CA ASP A 35 13.46 14.46 -14.23
C ASP A 35 12.09 15.09 -14.01
N ARG A 36 11.10 14.25 -13.70
CA ARG A 36 9.73 14.68 -13.43
C ARG A 36 9.04 13.78 -12.42
N PHE A 37 7.98 14.30 -11.81
CA PHE A 37 7.13 13.54 -10.91
C PHE A 37 5.66 13.89 -11.10
N ALA A 38 4.82 12.92 -10.77
CA ALA A 38 3.38 13.07 -10.72
C ALA A 38 2.89 12.74 -9.32
N VAL A 39 1.93 13.52 -8.85
CA VAL A 39 1.18 13.24 -7.63
C VAL A 39 -0.28 13.08 -8.01
N ALA A 40 -0.94 12.03 -7.54
CA ALA A 40 -2.34 11.81 -7.88
C ALA A 40 -3.16 11.27 -6.72
N GLU A 41 -4.45 11.58 -6.72
CA GLU A 41 -5.42 11.10 -5.75
C GLU A 41 -6.72 10.72 -6.45
N LEU A 42 -7.31 9.57 -6.06
CA LEU A 42 -8.66 9.21 -6.51
C LEU A 42 -9.71 10.10 -5.86
N ILE A 43 -10.61 10.62 -6.69
CA ILE A 43 -11.75 11.44 -6.28
C ILE A 43 -13.04 10.85 -6.83
N PHE A 44 -14.18 11.36 -6.34
CA PHE A 44 -15.51 10.89 -6.74
C PHE A 44 -15.61 9.36 -6.69
N ASP A 45 -15.16 8.76 -5.59
CA ASP A 45 -15.21 7.31 -5.37
C ASP A 45 -14.48 6.49 -6.45
N GLY A 46 -13.38 7.05 -6.98
CA GLY A 46 -12.58 6.42 -8.02
C GLY A 46 -13.14 6.61 -9.43
N ALA A 47 -14.16 7.45 -9.63
CA ALA A 47 -14.66 7.79 -10.97
C ALA A 47 -13.75 8.79 -11.72
N ALA A 48 -12.91 9.51 -10.98
CA ALA A 48 -11.89 10.38 -11.52
C ALA A 48 -10.67 10.40 -10.60
N PHE A 49 -9.62 11.08 -11.03
CA PHE A 49 -8.51 11.41 -10.17
C PHE A 49 -8.07 12.85 -10.40
N GLU A 50 -7.55 13.47 -9.36
CA GLU A 50 -6.80 14.71 -9.48
C GLU A 50 -5.33 14.39 -9.56
N ARG A 51 -4.63 15.03 -10.49
CA ARG A 51 -3.19 14.89 -10.64
C ARG A 51 -2.49 16.23 -10.67
N PHE A 52 -1.27 16.23 -10.17
CA PHE A 52 -0.28 17.28 -10.32
C PHE A 52 0.89 16.70 -11.10
N LEU A 53 1.30 17.38 -12.16
CA LEU A 53 2.52 17.05 -12.92
C LEU A 53 3.56 18.13 -12.66
N SER A 54 4.80 17.74 -12.33
CA SER A 54 5.89 18.68 -12.05
C SER A 54 6.14 19.68 -13.19
N ASP A 55 5.94 19.23 -14.43
CA ASP A 55 6.24 20.00 -15.64
C ASP A 55 5.14 21.04 -15.93
N GLU A 56 3.92 20.79 -15.45
CA GLU A 56 2.78 21.69 -15.60
C GLU A 56 2.63 22.62 -14.39
N GLY A 57 3.05 22.18 -13.20
CA GLY A 57 3.00 22.97 -11.97
C GLY A 57 1.59 23.21 -11.41
N GLU A 58 0.57 22.56 -11.95
CA GLU A 58 -0.85 22.80 -11.62
C GLU A 58 -1.59 21.48 -11.39
N TRP A 59 -2.65 21.52 -10.56
CA TRP A 59 -3.56 20.38 -10.39
C TRP A 59 -4.57 20.33 -11.53
N ARG A 60 -4.83 19.13 -12.05
CA ARG A 60 -5.86 18.87 -13.06
C ARG A 60 -6.72 17.68 -12.66
N THR A 61 -8.03 17.86 -12.77
CA THR A 61 -9.01 16.79 -12.70
C THR A 61 -9.00 16.02 -14.02
N VAL A 62 -8.67 14.73 -13.96
CA VAL A 62 -8.74 13.84 -15.12
C VAL A 62 -9.99 12.98 -14.99
N MET A 63 -10.98 13.30 -15.82
CA MET A 63 -12.24 12.57 -15.90
C MET A 63 -12.07 11.33 -16.77
N GLY A 64 -12.73 10.24 -16.38
CA GLY A 64 -12.77 9.04 -17.20
C GLY A 64 -11.74 7.98 -16.79
N VAL A 65 -11.55 7.77 -15.49
CA VAL A 65 -11.31 6.38 -15.04
C VAL A 65 -12.56 5.65 -15.52
N PRO A 66 -12.48 4.80 -16.58
CA PRO A 66 -13.66 4.09 -16.99
C PRO A 66 -14.13 3.34 -15.75
N ARG A 67 -15.39 3.53 -15.36
CA ARG A 67 -16.14 2.43 -14.77
C ARG A 67 -16.18 1.38 -15.86
N GLY A 68 -15.05 0.69 -16.07
CA GLY A 68 -15.00 -0.43 -16.97
C GLY A 68 -16.11 -1.36 -16.49
N PRO A 69 -16.81 -2.06 -17.40
CA PRO A 69 -17.79 -3.08 -17.01
C PRO A 69 -17.21 -4.21 -16.12
N LEU A 70 -15.92 -4.14 -15.78
CA LEU A 70 -15.14 -5.07 -14.95
C LEU A 70 -15.32 -4.86 -13.44
N LEU A 71 -15.56 -3.64 -12.96
CA LEU A 71 -15.72 -3.40 -11.52
C LEU A 71 -17.14 -3.76 -11.06
N ARG A 72 -17.27 -4.92 -10.39
CA ARG A 72 -18.56 -5.40 -9.84
C ARG A 72 -19.05 -4.60 -8.63
N ARG A 73 -18.20 -3.77 -8.03
CA ARG A 73 -18.54 -2.84 -6.93
C ARG A 73 -17.59 -1.65 -6.89
N GLN A 74 -17.98 -0.63 -6.14
CA GLN A 74 -17.15 0.54 -5.81
C GLN A 74 -15.90 0.13 -5.01
N MET A 75 -14.76 0.72 -5.34
CA MET A 75 -13.51 0.50 -4.60
C MET A 75 -13.48 1.30 -3.31
N GLU A 76 -13.05 0.66 -2.23
CA GLU A 76 -12.83 1.31 -0.95
C GLU A 76 -11.35 1.28 -0.60
N VAL A 77 -10.64 2.34 -0.96
CA VAL A 77 -9.21 2.43 -0.64
C VAL A 77 -9.03 2.38 0.88
N ASN A 78 -8.10 1.52 1.31
CA ASN A 78 -7.83 1.22 2.72
C ASN A 78 -6.33 0.98 3.00
N GLN A 79 -5.47 1.30 2.02
CA GLN A 79 -4.03 1.20 2.10
C GLN A 79 -3.38 2.39 1.37
N GLU A 80 -2.17 2.77 1.75
CA GLU A 80 -1.33 3.68 0.96
C GLU A 80 -1.16 3.25 -0.50
N THR A 81 -1.04 4.26 -1.37
CA THR A 81 -0.90 4.07 -2.82
C THR A 81 0.48 3.53 -3.16
N VAL A 82 0.54 2.51 -4.01
CA VAL A 82 1.77 1.82 -4.39
C VAL A 82 2.24 2.32 -5.76
N ALA A 83 3.51 2.69 -5.88
CA ALA A 83 4.13 3.01 -7.17
C ALA A 83 4.79 1.75 -7.75
N PHE A 84 4.32 1.28 -8.91
CA PHE A 84 4.82 0.05 -9.53
C PHE A 84 4.61 0.06 -11.04
N GLY A 85 5.64 -0.34 -11.80
CA GLY A 85 5.54 -0.52 -13.26
C GLY A 85 5.17 0.76 -14.01
N GLY A 86 5.68 1.92 -13.57
CA GLY A 86 5.34 3.22 -14.16
C GLY A 86 3.90 3.67 -13.90
N ARG A 87 3.22 3.06 -12.92
CA ARG A 87 1.82 3.33 -12.58
C ARG A 87 1.66 3.54 -11.07
N LEU A 88 0.62 4.26 -10.70
CA LEU A 88 0.12 4.36 -9.34
C LEU A 88 -0.99 3.34 -9.12
N TRP A 89 -0.96 2.64 -8.00
CA TRP A 89 -1.88 1.57 -7.64
C TRP A 89 -2.63 1.92 -6.35
N TRP A 90 -3.92 2.15 -6.45
CA TRP A 90 -4.81 2.29 -5.29
C TRP A 90 -5.38 0.94 -4.91
N VAL A 91 -5.35 0.65 -3.61
CA VAL A 91 -5.58 -0.70 -3.10
C VAL A 91 -6.82 -0.74 -2.21
N ASP A 92 -7.71 -1.65 -2.54
CA ASP A 92 -8.80 -2.12 -1.70
C ASP A 92 -8.50 -3.57 -1.29
N LEU A 93 -7.99 -3.75 -0.06
CA LEU A 93 -7.61 -5.06 0.51
C LEU A 93 -8.78 -6.03 0.71
N THR A 94 -10.01 -5.63 0.36
CA THR A 94 -11.20 -6.50 0.35
C THR A 94 -11.56 -6.98 -1.05
N PHE A 95 -11.01 -6.36 -2.10
CA PHE A 95 -11.44 -6.56 -3.49
C PHE A 95 -10.30 -6.70 -4.49
N GLY A 96 -9.37 -5.74 -4.54
CA GLY A 96 -8.34 -5.67 -5.57
C GLY A 96 -7.58 -4.36 -5.59
N ALA A 97 -6.80 -4.15 -6.65
CA ALA A 97 -6.04 -2.93 -6.86
C ALA A 97 -6.31 -2.35 -8.25
N MET A 98 -6.41 -1.02 -8.32
CA MET A 98 -6.57 -0.28 -9.57
C MET A 98 -5.33 0.54 -9.85
N SER A 99 -4.80 0.41 -11.06
CA SER A 99 -3.62 1.12 -11.52
C SER A 99 -3.94 2.15 -12.59
N VAL A 100 -3.22 3.26 -12.54
CA VAL A 100 -3.32 4.37 -13.50
C VAL A 100 -1.90 4.87 -13.81
N ASP A 101 -1.62 5.16 -15.08
CA ASP A 101 -0.45 5.97 -15.45
C ASP A 101 -0.82 7.45 -15.29
N PRO A 102 -0.26 8.16 -14.28
CA PRO A 102 -0.62 9.56 -14.04
C PRO A 102 -0.05 10.51 -15.11
N PHE A 103 0.91 10.09 -15.94
CA PHE A 103 1.54 10.96 -16.95
C PHE A 103 0.81 10.94 -18.31
N GLY A 104 -0.03 9.93 -18.58
CA GLY A 104 -0.75 9.82 -19.86
C GLY A 104 -1.90 10.82 -19.99
N ASP A 105 -2.09 11.43 -21.16
CA ASP A 105 -3.21 12.34 -21.43
C ASP A 105 -4.58 11.66 -21.33
N TRP A 106 -4.62 10.37 -21.71
CA TRP A 106 -5.79 9.49 -21.63
C TRP A 106 -5.38 8.24 -20.84
N PRO A 107 -5.36 8.33 -19.51
CA PRO A 107 -4.71 7.35 -18.67
C PRO A 107 -5.49 6.03 -18.66
N GLU A 108 -4.87 4.98 -19.17
CA GLU A 108 -5.46 3.65 -19.15
C GLU A 108 -5.52 3.11 -17.72
N THR A 109 -6.70 2.64 -17.34
CA THR A 109 -6.93 2.04 -16.03
C THR A 109 -6.84 0.52 -16.14
N ARG A 110 -6.13 -0.12 -15.22
CA ARG A 110 -6.14 -1.59 -15.09
C ARG A 110 -6.55 -1.95 -13.69
N PHE A 111 -7.57 -2.81 -13.58
CA PHE A 111 -7.97 -3.41 -12.31
C PHE A 111 -7.47 -4.85 -12.23
N VAL A 112 -7.01 -5.24 -11.04
CA VAL A 112 -6.61 -6.61 -10.71
C VAL A 112 -7.35 -7.00 -9.43
N GLU A 113 -8.22 -8.01 -9.54
CA GLU A 113 -8.88 -8.61 -8.38
C GLU A 113 -7.86 -9.34 -7.50
N LEU A 114 -8.09 -9.41 -6.18
CA LEU A 114 -7.28 -10.22 -5.26
C LEU A 114 -7.29 -11.71 -5.64
N PRO A 115 -6.37 -12.54 -5.10
CA PRO A 115 -6.41 -13.98 -5.33
C PRO A 115 -7.79 -14.59 -5.03
N SER A 116 -8.12 -15.67 -5.74
CA SER A 116 -9.36 -16.41 -5.51
C SER A 116 -9.44 -16.90 -4.07
N GLY A 117 -10.53 -16.55 -3.37
CA GLY A 117 -10.72 -16.85 -1.94
C GLY A 117 -10.36 -15.71 -0.99
N SER A 118 -9.58 -14.71 -1.45
CA SER A 118 -9.23 -13.54 -0.65
C SER A 118 -10.23 -12.39 -0.80
N VAL A 119 -11.03 -12.38 -1.88
CA VAL A 119 -12.08 -11.38 -2.12
C VAL A 119 -13.19 -11.50 -1.08
N LEU A 120 -13.44 -10.43 -0.34
CA LEU A 120 -14.51 -10.35 0.67
C LEU A 120 -15.79 -9.81 0.03
N PRO A 121 -16.98 -10.17 0.54
CA PRO A 121 -18.26 -9.66 0.00
C PRO A 121 -18.36 -8.14 0.12
N ALA A 122 -19.10 -7.53 -0.81
CA ALA A 122 -19.39 -6.11 -0.76
C ALA A 122 -20.24 -5.83 0.49
N ARG A 123 -19.87 -4.81 1.26
CA ARG A 123 -20.76 -4.30 2.31
C ARG A 123 -21.85 -3.43 1.66
N ALA A 124 -23.05 -3.47 2.23
CA ALA A 124 -24.16 -2.65 1.73
C ALA A 124 -23.77 -1.17 1.75
N SER A 125 -24.11 -0.42 0.69
CA SER A 125 -23.92 1.02 0.65
C SER A 125 -24.77 1.68 1.74
N THR A 126 -24.14 2.46 2.61
CA THR A 126 -24.77 3.17 3.72
C THR A 126 -25.64 4.32 3.22
N ASN A 127 -26.71 4.64 3.95
CA ASN A 127 -27.35 5.94 3.82
C ASN A 127 -26.45 6.97 4.52
N ASP A 128 -26.12 8.07 3.84
CA ASP A 128 -25.32 9.18 4.42
C ASP A 128 -26.07 9.80 5.60
N GLY A 129 -25.78 9.35 6.84
CA GLY A 129 -26.42 9.93 8.02
C GLY A 129 -26.14 9.26 9.36
N ASP A 130 -25.73 7.98 9.41
CA ASP A 130 -25.40 7.32 10.69
C ASP A 130 -23.89 7.32 10.97
N PHE A 131 -23.49 8.11 11.97
CA PHE A 131 -22.09 8.19 12.43
C PHE A 131 -21.56 6.84 12.95
N ARG A 132 -22.41 5.98 13.52
CA ARG A 132 -21.98 4.68 14.06
C ARG A 132 -21.60 3.71 12.95
N GLU A 133 -22.34 3.74 11.84
CA GLU A 133 -22.03 2.91 10.67
C GLU A 133 -20.73 3.36 9.97
N LEU A 134 -20.43 4.67 9.99
CA LEU A 134 -19.16 5.20 9.49
C LEU A 134 -17.97 4.73 10.35
N GLU A 135 -18.12 4.77 11.67
CA GLU A 135 -17.11 4.26 12.61
C GLU A 135 -16.87 2.76 12.40
N ASP A 136 -17.93 1.95 12.29
CA ASP A 136 -17.83 0.51 12.01
C ASP A 136 -17.12 0.21 10.68
N LYS A 137 -17.31 1.07 9.67
CA LYS A 137 -16.64 0.97 8.37
C LYS A 137 -15.15 1.27 8.48
N VAL A 138 -14.77 2.32 9.21
CA VAL A 138 -13.36 2.68 9.44
C VAL A 138 -12.65 1.58 10.21
N MET A 139 -13.24 1.13 11.33
CA MET A 139 -12.70 0.05 12.15
C MET A 139 -12.49 -1.25 11.36
N PHE A 140 -13.43 -1.58 10.47
CA PHE A 140 -13.27 -2.74 9.60
C PHE A 140 -12.13 -2.60 8.61
N LYS A 141 -11.96 -1.42 7.98
CA LYS A 141 -10.85 -1.18 7.05
C LYS A 141 -9.51 -1.30 7.75
N GLU A 142 -9.38 -0.75 8.95
CA GLU A 142 -8.18 -0.88 9.78
C GLU A 142 -7.92 -2.35 10.13
N GLU A 143 -8.94 -3.11 10.48
CA GLU A 143 -8.81 -4.53 10.83
C GLU A 143 -8.37 -5.39 9.63
N VAL A 144 -8.90 -5.10 8.45
CA VAL A 144 -8.47 -5.75 7.19
C VAL A 144 -7.02 -5.38 6.87
N ALA A 145 -6.64 -4.12 7.03
CA ALA A 145 -5.29 -3.62 6.74
C ALA A 145 -4.20 -4.20 7.67
N LYS A 146 -4.57 -4.67 8.87
CA LYS A 146 -3.65 -5.38 9.78
C LYS A 146 -3.23 -6.74 9.22
N HIS A 147 -4.08 -7.42 8.47
CA HIS A 147 -3.86 -8.82 8.09
C HIS A 147 -3.55 -8.99 6.60
N ARG A 148 -3.58 -7.90 5.84
CA ARG A 148 -3.43 -7.91 4.37
C ARG A 148 -2.56 -6.74 3.93
N ARG A 149 -1.74 -6.97 2.92
CA ARG A 149 -0.86 -5.93 2.38
C ARG A 149 -0.63 -6.16 0.89
N ILE A 150 -0.64 -5.09 0.10
CA ILE A 150 -0.07 -5.06 -1.25
C ILE A 150 1.17 -4.18 -1.23
N GLY A 151 2.27 -4.62 -1.83
CA GLY A 151 3.49 -3.83 -1.91
C GLY A 151 4.39 -4.29 -3.04
N VAL A 152 5.52 -3.58 -3.22
CA VAL A 152 6.55 -3.98 -4.19
C VAL A 152 7.69 -4.64 -3.43
N SER A 153 8.11 -5.79 -3.92
CA SER A 153 9.28 -6.51 -3.42
C SER A 153 9.95 -7.24 -4.56
N GLU A 154 11.29 -7.11 -4.65
CA GLU A 154 12.10 -7.66 -5.76
C GLU A 154 11.56 -7.25 -7.14
N GLY A 155 11.07 -6.01 -7.26
CA GLY A 155 10.58 -5.48 -8.53
C GLY A 155 9.29 -6.11 -9.04
N ARG A 156 8.53 -6.80 -8.18
CA ARG A 156 7.18 -7.32 -8.50
C ARG A 156 6.15 -6.81 -7.50
N LEU A 157 4.92 -6.62 -7.98
CA LEU A 157 3.79 -6.37 -7.09
C LEU A 157 3.43 -7.66 -6.36
N ARG A 158 3.28 -7.58 -5.05
CA ARG A 158 3.00 -8.71 -4.17
C ARG A 158 1.80 -8.42 -3.31
N TYR A 159 1.05 -9.47 -3.02
CA TYR A 159 -0.03 -9.47 -2.06
C TYR A 159 0.28 -10.50 -0.98
N ALA A 160 0.12 -10.12 0.28
CA ALA A 160 0.22 -11.04 1.39
C ALA A 160 -1.03 -10.96 2.27
N GLU A 161 -1.46 -12.09 2.80
CA GLU A 161 -2.51 -12.15 3.80
C GLU A 161 -2.25 -13.19 4.89
N VAL A 162 -2.75 -12.90 6.09
CA VAL A 162 -2.80 -13.82 7.22
C VAL A 162 -4.24 -14.29 7.42
N SER A 163 -4.44 -15.61 7.49
CA SER A 163 -5.77 -16.15 7.80
C SER A 163 -6.20 -15.79 9.24
N PRO A 164 -7.47 -15.46 9.48
CA PRO A 164 -7.93 -14.99 10.80
C PRO A 164 -7.94 -16.07 11.88
N HIS A 165 -7.90 -17.34 11.50
CA HIS A 165 -7.97 -18.47 12.42
C HIS A 165 -6.64 -19.22 12.50
N ASP A 166 -6.44 -19.91 13.62
CA ASP A 166 -5.37 -20.88 13.81
C ASP A 166 -5.34 -21.89 12.63
N PRO A 167 -4.18 -22.18 12.03
CA PRO A 167 -2.80 -21.88 12.49
C PRO A 167 -2.20 -20.56 11.98
N PHE A 168 -3.04 -19.59 11.59
CA PHE A 168 -2.65 -18.30 11.01
C PHE A 168 -1.75 -18.48 9.77
N LEU A 169 -2.34 -18.97 8.68
CA LEU A 169 -1.65 -19.17 7.42
C LEU A 169 -1.27 -17.81 6.83
N LEU A 170 0.03 -17.51 6.79
CA LEU A 170 0.58 -16.39 6.02
C LEU A 170 0.82 -16.87 4.59
N SER A 171 0.13 -16.25 3.65
CA SER A 171 0.22 -16.55 2.22
C SER A 171 0.81 -15.35 1.49
N SER A 172 1.75 -15.58 0.58
CA SER A 172 2.39 -14.55 -0.25
C SER A 172 2.21 -14.88 -1.72
N PHE A 173 1.66 -13.93 -2.45
CA PHE A 173 1.36 -14.00 -3.86
C PHE A 173 2.16 -12.96 -4.62
N ALA A 174 2.58 -13.30 -5.82
CA ALA A 174 3.15 -12.34 -6.75
C ALA A 174 2.20 -12.15 -7.93
N LEU A 175 2.09 -10.91 -8.39
CA LEU A 175 1.35 -10.61 -9.60
C LEU A 175 2.12 -11.16 -10.80
N ASP A 176 1.42 -11.87 -11.67
CA ASP A 176 1.98 -12.34 -12.93
C ASP A 176 2.23 -11.16 -13.89
N GLY A 177 3.22 -11.32 -14.78
CA GLY A 177 3.59 -10.31 -15.78
C GLY A 177 2.49 -9.96 -16.78
N ASP A 178 2.84 -9.11 -17.75
CA ASP A 178 1.98 -8.23 -18.59
C ASP A 178 0.75 -8.81 -19.34
N GLU A 179 0.39 -10.08 -19.17
CA GLU A 179 -0.73 -10.73 -19.86
C GLU A 179 -1.93 -11.05 -18.95
N GLY A 180 -2.07 -10.36 -17.81
CA GLY A 180 -3.32 -10.35 -17.06
C GLY A 180 -3.71 -11.66 -16.35
N SER A 181 -2.76 -12.58 -16.13
CA SER A 181 -3.02 -13.88 -15.48
C SER A 181 -3.01 -13.84 -13.94
N GLY A 182 -3.57 -12.81 -13.32
CA GLY A 182 -3.87 -12.82 -11.88
C GLY A 182 -2.66 -13.00 -10.94
N TRP A 183 -2.93 -13.58 -9.77
CA TRP A 183 -1.98 -13.75 -8.68
C TRP A 183 -1.51 -15.20 -8.60
N THR A 184 -0.19 -15.39 -8.55
CA THR A 184 0.43 -16.70 -8.30
C THR A 184 0.85 -16.81 -6.84
N LEU A 185 0.38 -17.85 -6.15
CA LEU A 185 0.84 -18.17 -4.79
C LEU A 185 2.29 -18.67 -4.86
N GLU A 186 3.21 -17.96 -4.20
CA GLU A 186 4.63 -18.35 -4.16
C GLU A 186 4.99 -19.05 -2.84
N HIS A 187 4.48 -18.54 -1.72
CA HIS A 187 4.79 -19.07 -0.39
C HIS A 187 3.57 -19.13 0.51
N GLN A 188 3.53 -20.16 1.36
CA GLN A 188 2.55 -20.27 2.44
C GLN A 188 3.21 -20.93 3.65
N VAL A 189 3.06 -20.30 4.82
CA VAL A 189 3.61 -20.81 6.09
C VAL A 189 2.57 -20.71 7.21
N ALA A 190 2.61 -21.66 8.14
CA ALA A 190 1.74 -21.66 9.33
C ALA A 190 2.40 -20.88 10.46
N LEU A 191 1.94 -19.66 10.73
CA LEU A 191 2.61 -18.77 11.68
C LEU A 191 2.61 -19.31 13.11
N ARG A 192 1.61 -20.08 13.54
CA ARG A 192 1.62 -20.67 14.90
C ARG A 192 2.91 -21.44 15.18
N GLN A 193 3.35 -22.27 14.23
CA GLN A 193 4.56 -23.06 14.39
C GLN A 193 5.81 -22.21 14.19
N VAL A 194 5.85 -21.41 13.12
CA VAL A 194 7.03 -20.58 12.78
C VAL A 194 7.38 -19.61 13.91
N LEU A 195 6.36 -18.96 14.49
CA LEU A 195 6.55 -18.02 15.60
C LEU A 195 6.94 -18.76 16.88
N ALA A 196 6.34 -19.91 17.18
CA ALA A 196 6.72 -20.71 18.36
C ALA A 196 8.19 -21.17 18.29
N ASP A 197 8.63 -21.68 17.14
CA ASP A 197 10.02 -22.09 16.90
C ASP A 197 10.99 -20.89 16.98
N GLY A 198 10.51 -19.69 16.65
CA GLY A 198 11.23 -18.42 16.74
C GLY A 198 11.22 -17.76 18.12
N GLY A 199 10.64 -18.39 19.15
CA GLY A 199 10.57 -17.84 20.51
C GLY A 199 9.35 -16.95 20.82
N TYR A 200 8.35 -16.96 19.93
CA TYR A 200 7.08 -16.21 20.05
C TYR A 200 5.87 -17.17 20.08
N PRO A 201 5.77 -18.07 21.08
CA PRO A 201 4.69 -19.05 21.13
C PRO A 201 3.34 -18.39 21.37
N TRP A 202 2.36 -18.76 20.55
CA TRP A 202 0.97 -18.36 20.73
C TRP A 202 0.33 -19.10 21.91
N GLN A 203 -0.27 -18.38 22.86
CA GLN A 203 -0.95 -19.00 24.01
C GLN A 203 -2.47 -19.03 23.81
N GLU A 204 -3.09 -20.17 24.11
CA GLU A 204 -4.51 -20.49 23.82
C GLU A 204 -5.52 -19.61 24.60
N ASN A 205 -5.05 -18.78 25.54
CA ASN A 205 -5.84 -17.80 26.30
C ASN A 205 -5.23 -16.39 26.27
N SER A 206 -4.34 -16.13 25.31
CA SER A 206 -3.72 -14.82 25.15
C SER A 206 -4.73 -13.81 24.61
N THR A 207 -4.73 -12.58 25.14
CA THR A 207 -5.40 -11.43 24.51
C THR A 207 -4.66 -10.94 23.26
N GLN A 208 -3.57 -11.61 22.88
CA GLN A 208 -2.77 -11.30 21.71
C GLN A 208 -3.63 -11.43 20.45
N ALA A 209 -3.67 -10.36 19.65
CA ALA A 209 -4.33 -10.34 18.35
C ALA A 209 -3.49 -11.08 17.32
N ALA A 210 -4.14 -11.69 16.32
CA ALA A 210 -3.46 -12.48 15.29
C ALA A 210 -2.26 -11.71 14.71
N PRO A 211 -1.18 -12.40 14.30
CA PRO A 211 -0.01 -11.73 13.75
C PRO A 211 -0.39 -10.77 12.61
N GLN A 212 0.03 -9.51 12.73
CA GLN A 212 -0.35 -8.46 11.78
C GLN A 212 0.78 -8.22 10.80
N ILE A 213 0.49 -8.04 9.52
CA ILE A 213 1.49 -7.70 8.51
C ILE A 213 1.86 -6.23 8.69
N ALA A 214 3.12 -5.97 9.04
CA ALA A 214 3.66 -4.61 9.08
C ALA A 214 4.04 -4.16 7.67
N VAL A 215 5.05 -4.83 7.09
CA VAL A 215 5.63 -4.47 5.79
C VAL A 215 6.13 -5.70 5.06
N LEU A 216 6.15 -5.60 3.74
CA LEU A 216 6.87 -6.54 2.87
C LEU A 216 8.29 -6.00 2.69
N ASP A 217 9.31 -6.85 2.78
CA ASP A 217 10.68 -6.41 2.53
C ASP A 217 10.81 -5.98 1.05
N PRO A 218 11.28 -4.75 0.75
CA PRO A 218 11.32 -4.27 -0.62
C PRO A 218 12.39 -4.97 -1.48
N LEU A 219 13.39 -5.60 -0.85
CA LEU A 219 14.56 -6.20 -1.52
C LEU A 219 14.63 -7.72 -1.39
N ASN A 220 13.82 -8.32 -0.51
CA ASN A 220 13.78 -9.77 -0.31
C ASN A 220 12.33 -10.28 -0.30
N ALA A 221 11.91 -10.93 -1.37
CA ALA A 221 10.55 -11.44 -1.52
C ALA A 221 10.13 -12.45 -0.46
N ASN A 222 11.10 -13.13 0.15
CA ASN A 222 10.85 -14.13 1.17
C ASN A 222 10.71 -13.52 2.56
N ALA A 223 11.06 -12.25 2.78
CA ALA A 223 11.01 -11.64 4.09
C ALA A 223 9.72 -10.82 4.29
N ILE A 224 8.91 -11.21 5.27
CA ILE A 224 7.73 -10.45 5.70
C ILE A 224 7.90 -10.06 7.17
N TYR A 225 7.66 -8.78 7.47
CA TYR A 225 7.72 -8.25 8.82
C TYR A 225 6.33 -8.30 9.42
N LEU A 226 6.21 -8.91 10.60
CA LEU A 226 4.95 -9.09 11.33
C LEU A 226 5.01 -8.38 12.68
N LYS A 227 3.94 -7.67 13.07
CA LYS A 227 3.74 -7.23 14.45
C LYS A 227 3.21 -8.41 15.25
N VAL A 228 3.93 -8.81 16.30
CA VAL A 228 3.57 -9.89 17.22
C VAL A 228 3.73 -9.36 18.65
N GLY A 229 2.61 -8.96 19.26
CA GLY A 229 2.64 -8.22 20.52
C GLY A 229 3.44 -6.92 20.37
N GLU A 230 4.45 -6.74 21.23
CA GLU A 230 5.33 -5.56 21.25
C GLU A 230 6.59 -5.73 20.37
N HIS A 231 6.59 -6.64 19.40
CA HIS A 231 7.76 -6.89 18.55
C HIS A 231 7.39 -6.84 17.07
N VAL A 232 8.31 -6.33 16.24
CA VAL A 232 8.35 -6.69 14.82
C VAL A 232 9.23 -7.92 14.68
N VAL A 233 8.69 -8.97 14.07
CA VAL A 233 9.37 -10.22 13.78
C VAL A 233 9.51 -10.37 12.27
N VAL A 234 10.68 -10.77 11.80
CA VAL A 234 10.95 -11.07 10.39
C VAL A 234 10.77 -12.55 10.16
N VAL A 235 9.82 -12.91 9.30
CA VAL A 235 9.58 -14.28 8.86
C VAL A 235 10.16 -14.47 7.46
N ASP A 236 11.05 -15.45 7.34
CA ASP A 236 11.47 -16.02 6.07
C ASP A 236 10.44 -17.04 5.60
N MET A 237 9.70 -16.66 4.58
CA MET A 237 8.61 -17.40 3.92
C MET A 237 9.10 -18.61 3.14
N HIS A 238 10.36 -18.62 2.67
CA HIS A 238 10.92 -19.75 1.94
C HIS A 238 11.27 -20.88 2.91
N ASN A 239 11.90 -20.54 4.03
CA ASN A 239 12.36 -21.52 5.01
C ASN A 239 11.35 -21.77 6.15
N GLY A 240 10.32 -20.94 6.27
CA GLY A 240 9.34 -21.00 7.36
C GLY A 240 9.98 -20.76 8.72
N LYS A 241 10.80 -19.71 8.86
CA LYS A 241 11.54 -19.43 10.10
C LYS A 241 11.56 -17.95 10.44
N VAL A 242 11.65 -17.66 11.73
CA VAL A 242 11.99 -16.33 12.20
C VAL A 242 13.49 -16.09 12.00
N THR A 243 13.84 -15.00 11.32
CA THR A 243 15.24 -14.64 10.99
C THR A 243 15.73 -13.39 11.71
N GLY A 244 14.82 -12.62 12.30
CA GLY A 244 15.15 -11.45 13.10
C GLY A 244 13.94 -10.96 13.89
N ALA A 245 14.20 -10.16 14.90
CA ALA A 245 13.16 -9.47 15.64
C ALA A 245 13.70 -8.18 16.26
N SER A 246 12.81 -7.21 16.45
CA SER A 246 13.08 -5.96 17.13
C SER A 246 11.90 -5.61 18.02
N PRO A 247 12.12 -5.06 19.23
CA PRO A 247 11.05 -4.45 20.00
C PRO A 247 10.43 -3.29 19.22
N LEU A 248 9.12 -3.10 19.38
CA LEU A 248 8.36 -1.91 19.00
C LEU A 248 8.19 -1.07 20.25
N GLU A 249 8.60 0.19 20.21
CA GLU A 249 8.23 1.11 21.27
C GLU A 249 6.71 1.35 21.24
N GLU A 250 6.12 1.57 22.42
CA GLU A 250 4.67 1.65 22.62
C GLU A 250 4.01 2.71 21.71
N GLU A 251 4.74 3.79 21.42
CA GLU A 251 4.34 4.89 20.53
C GLU A 251 4.16 4.44 19.06
N TYR A 252 4.84 3.37 18.63
CA TYR A 252 4.78 2.85 17.25
C TYR A 252 3.81 1.68 17.06
N LEU A 253 3.20 1.17 18.14
CA LEU A 253 2.26 0.04 18.05
C LEU A 253 1.07 0.39 17.14
N TYR A 254 0.59 1.63 17.22
CA TYR A 254 -0.55 2.14 16.45
C TYR A 254 -0.17 2.81 15.13
N LEU A 255 1.13 2.92 14.82
CA LEU A 255 1.60 3.57 13.60
C LEU A 255 1.75 2.57 12.44
N SER A 256 1.41 3.03 11.24
CA SER A 256 1.71 2.32 10.00
C SER A 256 3.21 2.40 9.71
N LEU A 257 3.81 1.25 9.40
CA LEU A 257 5.21 1.18 8.99
C LEU A 257 5.28 1.24 7.45
N VAL A 258 6.24 2.00 6.94
CA VAL A 258 6.46 2.18 5.49
C VAL A 258 7.86 1.66 5.15
N PRO A 259 7.97 0.61 4.30
CA PRO A 259 9.26 0.18 3.81
C PRO A 259 9.77 1.21 2.80
N CYS A 260 11.04 1.61 2.89
CA CYS A 260 11.65 2.48 1.90
C CYS A 260 13.05 1.99 1.53
N VAL A 261 13.35 2.06 0.24
CA VAL A 261 14.72 1.90 -0.29
C VAL A 261 15.18 3.30 -0.68
N LEU A 262 16.18 3.82 0.02
CA LEU A 262 16.71 5.13 -0.28
C LEU A 262 17.55 5.05 -1.56
N PRO A 263 17.30 5.92 -2.55
CA PRO A 263 18.08 5.89 -3.77
C PRO A 263 19.52 6.36 -3.48
N PRO A 264 20.53 5.80 -4.17
CA PRO A 264 21.94 6.13 -3.91
C PRO A 264 22.28 7.62 -4.03
N TRP A 265 21.58 8.34 -4.92
CA TRP A 265 21.78 9.77 -5.13
C TRP A 265 21.30 10.62 -3.95
N LEU A 266 20.42 10.13 -3.08
CA LEU A 266 19.88 10.92 -1.96
C LEU A 266 20.97 11.41 -1.02
N GLY A 267 22.01 10.59 -0.78
CA GLY A 267 23.16 10.98 0.03
C GLY A 267 24.01 12.10 -0.58
N SER A 268 23.89 12.33 -1.90
CA SER A 268 24.58 13.40 -2.62
C SER A 268 23.72 14.66 -2.85
N SER A 269 22.41 14.56 -2.62
CA SER A 269 21.47 15.67 -2.82
C SER A 269 21.55 16.68 -1.67
N ARG A 270 21.78 17.95 -2.00
CA ARG A 270 21.66 19.05 -1.02
C ARG A 270 20.19 19.43 -0.87
N ILE A 271 19.69 19.45 0.37
CA ILE A 271 18.36 20.00 0.67
C ILE A 271 18.40 21.49 0.30
N PRO A 272 17.51 21.99 -0.58
CA PRO A 272 17.44 23.41 -0.89
C PRO A 272 17.14 24.19 0.39
N THR A 273 18.11 24.98 0.86
CA THR A 273 17.90 25.96 1.92
C THR A 273 17.08 27.10 1.33
N PRO A 274 16.00 27.56 2.00
CA PRO A 274 15.29 28.73 1.53
C PRO A 274 16.27 29.91 1.50
N ASP A 275 16.35 30.58 0.35
CA ASP A 275 17.13 31.81 0.24
C ASP A 275 16.60 32.78 1.30
N ARG A 276 17.53 33.32 2.12
CA ARG A 276 17.20 34.49 2.93
C ARG A 276 16.83 35.59 1.95
N VAL A 277 15.58 36.02 2.02
CA VAL A 277 15.17 37.28 1.40
C VAL A 277 15.96 38.35 2.14
N ASP A 278 17.02 38.85 1.51
CA ASP A 278 17.71 40.05 1.98
C ASP A 278 16.69 41.21 1.86
N GLU A 279 16.44 41.89 2.99
CA GLU A 279 15.56 43.05 3.13
C GLU A 279 16.01 44.26 2.28
#